data_AF-A0A2H9MCV7-F1
#
_entry.id   AF-A0A2H9MCV7-F1
#
_cell.length_a   1.000
_cell.length_b   1.000
_cell.length_c   1.000
_cell.angle_alpha   90.00
_cell.angle_beta   90.00
_cell.angle_gamma   90.00
#
_symmetry.space_group_name_H-M   'P 1'
#
loop_
_entity.id
_entity.type
_entity.pdbx_description
1 polymer ?
#
loop_
_entity_poly.entity_id
_entity_poly.type
_entity_poly.pdbx_seq_one_letter_code
_entity_poly.pdbx_strand_id
1 'polypeptide(L)'
;MEVWALEAYGAASLLQEMLTIKSDDLEGRKRAYEEIAKGNTMFETGVPESFNVLQRSLRGLALDLKVLPEEKAEKPKKIPIITSKNVSVTLNSNKDKEEVNEG
;
A
#
# COMPACT_ATOMS: atom_id res chain seq x y z
N MET A 1 14.93 19.93 -1.47
CA MET A 1 14.23 21.07 -2.10
C MET A 1 13.90 20.78 -3.57
N GLU A 2 14.48 19.74 -4.18
CA GLU A 2 14.30 19.42 -5.60
C GLU A 2 12.87 18.99 -5.96
N VAL A 3 12.17 18.30 -5.04
CA VAL A 3 10.77 17.86 -5.25
C VAL A 3 9.86 19.07 -5.52
N TRP A 4 10.00 20.14 -4.73
CA TRP A 4 9.21 21.36 -4.91
C TRP A 4 9.45 22.05 -6.25
N ALA A 5 10.66 21.95 -6.81
CA ALA A 5 10.94 22.49 -8.13
C ALA A 5 10.19 21.71 -9.22
N LEU A 6 10.16 20.38 -9.12
CA LEU A 6 9.42 19.52 -10.07
C LEU A 6 7.91 19.69 -9.94
N GLU A 7 7.41 19.84 -8.71
CA GLU A 7 6.00 20.12 -8.44
C GLU A 7 5.57 21.48 -9.01
N ALA A 8 6.35 22.54 -8.79
CA ALA A 8 6.05 23.87 -9.32
C ALA A 8 6.08 23.93 -10.85
N TYR A 9 6.92 23.11 -11.48
CA TYR A 9 6.96 22.98 -12.94
C TYR A 9 5.78 22.15 -13.49
N GLY A 10 5.04 21.43 -12.64
CA GLY A 10 3.99 20.51 -13.07
C GLY A 10 4.53 19.22 -13.72
N ALA A 11 5.77 18.84 -13.44
CA ALA A 11 6.42 17.66 -14.01
C ALA A 11 5.99 16.36 -13.30
N ALA A 12 4.68 16.07 -13.27
CA ALA A 12 4.12 14.94 -12.51
C ALA A 12 4.74 13.58 -12.89
N SER A 13 4.86 13.29 -14.19
CA SER A 13 5.44 12.02 -14.67
C SER A 13 6.91 11.87 -14.29
N LEU A 14 7.69 12.96 -14.37
CA LEU A 14 9.10 12.94 -14.00
C LEU A 14 9.28 12.75 -12.50
N LEU A 15 8.47 13.44 -11.68
CA LEU A 15 8.49 13.27 -10.24
C LEU A 15 8.11 11.83 -9.85
N GLN A 16 7.08 11.28 -10.48
CA GLN A 16 6.66 9.89 -10.28
C GLN A 16 7.78 8.92 -10.65
N GLU A 17 8.45 9.09 -11.80
CA GLU A 17 9.61 8.28 -12.17
C GLU A 17 10.75 8.36 -11.14
N MET A 18 11.04 9.58 -10.66
CA MET A 18 12.10 9.80 -9.67
C MET A 18 11.79 9.09 -8.35
N LEU A 19 10.53 9.09 -7.92
CA LEU A 19 10.11 8.46 -6.65
C LEU A 19 9.91 6.94 -6.76
N THR A 20 9.65 6.41 -7.96
CA THR A 20 9.35 4.99 -8.18
C THR A 20 10.53 4.28 -8.85
N ILE A 21 10.50 4.11 -10.17
CA ILE A 21 11.41 3.27 -10.95
C ILE A 21 12.88 3.67 -10.84
N LYS A 22 13.19 4.94 -10.49
CA LYS A 22 14.58 5.41 -10.31
C LYS A 22 15.08 5.29 -8.86
N SER A 23 14.19 5.10 -7.88
CA SER A 23 14.54 5.07 -6.46
C SER A 23 14.17 3.74 -5.79
N ASP A 24 12.88 3.41 -5.74
CA ASP A 24 12.33 2.55 -4.68
C ASP A 24 11.26 1.54 -5.14
N ASP A 25 10.96 1.47 -6.44
CA ASP A 25 10.14 0.41 -7.03
C ASP A 25 11.05 -0.71 -7.57
N LEU A 26 11.19 -1.80 -6.80
CA LEU A 26 12.09 -2.92 -7.15
C LEU A 26 11.65 -3.65 -8.42
N GLU A 27 10.35 -3.80 -8.62
CA GLU A 27 9.80 -4.59 -9.71
C GLU A 27 9.67 -3.74 -10.98
N GLY A 28 9.23 -2.49 -10.83
CA GLY A 28 9.23 -1.50 -11.90
C GLY A 28 10.62 -1.17 -12.41
N ARG A 29 11.65 -1.09 -11.55
CA ARG A 29 13.02 -0.83 -11.99
C ARG A 29 13.59 -1.96 -12.85
N LYS A 30 13.31 -3.24 -12.52
CA LYS A 30 13.73 -4.39 -13.33
C LYS A 30 13.11 -4.35 -14.73
N ARG A 31 11.78 -4.13 -14.79
CA ARG A 31 11.05 -4.00 -16.06
C ARG A 31 11.56 -2.81 -16.87
N ALA A 32 11.82 -1.67 -16.23
CA ALA A 32 12.41 -0.51 -16.89
C ALA A 32 13.78 -0.84 -17.52
N TYR A 33 14.65 -1.59 -16.83
CA TYR A 33 15.92 -2.03 -17.43
C TYR A 33 15.72 -2.94 -18.66
N GLU A 34 14.77 -3.87 -18.60
CA GLU A 34 14.46 -4.74 -19.75
C GLU A 34 13.92 -3.95 -20.94
N GLU A 35 13.04 -2.98 -20.70
CA GLU A 35 12.46 -2.16 -21.77
C GLU A 35 13.49 -1.19 -22.37
N ILE A 36 14.36 -0.60 -21.54
CA ILE A 36 15.49 0.21 -22.01
C ILE A 36 16.42 -0.65 -22.89
N ALA A 37 16.69 -1.90 -22.51
CA ALA A 37 17.51 -2.81 -23.30
C ALA A 37 16.85 -3.18 -24.65
N LYS A 38 15.51 -3.21 -24.72
CA LYS A 38 14.74 -3.44 -25.96
C LYS A 38 14.57 -2.18 -26.81
N GLY A 39 14.95 -1.00 -26.31
CA GLY A 39 14.78 0.28 -26.99
C GLY A 39 13.39 0.90 -26.82
N ASN A 40 12.57 0.37 -25.91
CA ASN A 40 11.27 0.93 -25.57
C ASN A 40 11.39 1.94 -24.42
N THR A 41 10.61 3.02 -24.48
CA THR A 41 10.64 4.12 -23.49
C THR A 41 9.40 4.18 -22.59
N MET A 42 8.48 3.22 -22.74
CA MET A 42 7.28 3.13 -21.91
C MET A 42 7.53 2.22 -20.73
N PHE A 43 7.28 2.71 -19.52
CA PHE A 43 7.36 1.94 -18.28
C PHE A 43 6.18 2.31 -17.39
N GLU A 44 5.54 1.29 -16.83
CA GLU A 44 4.53 1.48 -15.79
C GLU A 44 5.22 1.61 -14.44
N THR A 45 4.69 2.50 -13.60
CA THR A 45 5.22 2.76 -12.26
C THR A 45 4.30 2.13 -11.23
N GLY A 46 4.86 1.40 -10.28
CA GLY A 46 4.13 0.76 -9.20
C GLY A 46 4.10 1.57 -7.91
N VAL A 47 3.71 0.90 -6.82
CA VAL A 47 3.76 1.46 -5.46
C VAL A 47 5.20 1.35 -4.93
N PRO A 48 5.81 2.42 -4.41
CA PRO A 48 7.15 2.39 -3.81
C PRO A 48 7.21 1.48 -2.58
N GLU A 49 8.34 0.80 -2.37
CA GLU A 49 8.53 -0.04 -1.19
C GLU A 49 8.55 0.76 0.13
N SER A 50 9.03 2.00 0.12
CA SER A 50 8.92 2.92 1.27
C SER A 50 7.49 3.12 1.77
N PHE A 51 6.48 3.07 0.90
CA PHE A 51 5.09 3.14 1.33
C PHE A 51 4.68 1.87 2.11
N ASN A 52 5.13 0.70 1.66
CA ASN A 52 4.90 -0.55 2.39
C ASN A 52 5.63 -0.55 3.75
N VAL A 53 6.84 0.01 3.81
CA VAL A 53 7.57 0.20 5.07
C VAL A 53 6.83 1.17 5.99
N LEU A 54 6.29 2.27 5.47
CA LEU A 54 5.45 3.20 6.23
C LEU A 54 4.20 2.51 6.80
N GLN A 55 3.50 1.69 6.01
CA GLN A 55 2.34 0.95 6.51
C GLN A 55 2.74 0.00 7.66
N ARG A 56 3.89 -0.68 7.55
CA ARG A 56 4.40 -1.57 8.59
C ARG A 56 4.83 -0.81 9.85
N SER A 57 5.44 0.37 9.70
CA SER A 57 5.83 1.20 10.85
C SER A 57 4.62 1.70 11.62
N LEU A 58 3.55 2.11 10.94
CA LEU A 58 2.27 2.49 11.55
C LEU A 58 1.61 1.32 12.29
N ARG A 59 1.64 0.12 11.71
CA ARG A 59 1.14 -1.10 12.39
C ARG A 59 1.89 -1.41 13.69
N GLY A 60 3.19 -1.11 13.75
CA GLY A 60 3.98 -1.19 14.97
C GLY A 60 3.46 -0.27 16.10
N LEU A 61 2.79 0.84 15.75
CA LEU A 61 2.13 1.75 16.68
C LEU A 61 0.66 1.37 16.95
N ALA A 62 0.23 0.16 16.56
CA ALA A 62 -1.17 -0.28 16.59
C ALA A 62 -2.12 0.59 15.73
N LEU A 63 -1.60 1.26 14.70
CA LEU A 63 -2.39 2.00 13.70
C LEU A 63 -2.53 1.15 12.43
N ASP A 64 -3.76 0.86 12.01
CA ASP A 64 -4.02 0.08 10.80
C ASP A 64 -4.42 0.99 9.62
N LEU A 65 -3.52 1.12 8.64
CA LEU A 65 -3.74 1.85 7.41
C LEU A 65 -4.24 0.91 6.32
N LYS A 66 -5.43 1.21 5.77
CA LYS A 66 -6.08 0.46 4.70
C LYS A 66 -6.31 1.35 3.48
N VAL A 67 -5.94 0.84 2.30
CA VAL A 67 -6.30 1.44 1.02
C VAL A 67 -7.72 0.96 0.68
N LEU A 68 -8.65 1.90 0.47
CA LEU A 68 -10.03 1.61 0.10
C LEU A 68 -10.21 1.83 -1.40
N PRO A 69 -10.89 0.92 -2.13
CA PRO A 69 -11.26 1.16 -3.51
C PRO A 69 -12.38 2.21 -3.59
N GLU A 70 -12.44 2.99 -4.67
CA GLU A 70 -13.38 4.10 -4.81
C GLU A 70 -14.87 3.70 -4.64
N GLU A 71 -15.24 2.48 -5.03
CA GLU A 71 -16.62 1.98 -4.89
C GLU A 71 -17.00 1.56 -3.46
N LYS A 72 -16.02 1.32 -2.56
CA LYS A 72 -16.28 0.85 -1.19
C LYS A 72 -15.78 1.85 -0.15
N ALA A 73 -16.23 3.10 -0.26
CA ALA A 73 -16.26 4.01 0.88
C ALA A 73 -17.30 3.53 1.91
N GLU A 74 -17.14 2.31 2.44
CA GLU A 74 -17.87 1.87 3.62
C GLU A 74 -17.49 2.80 4.78
N LYS A 75 -18.49 3.44 5.38
CA LYS A 75 -18.34 4.28 6.58
C LYS A 75 -17.45 3.55 7.59
N PRO A 76 -16.46 4.21 8.20
CA PRO A 76 -15.48 3.54 9.06
C PRO A 76 -16.21 2.72 10.13
N LYS A 77 -16.10 1.38 10.04
CA LYS A 77 -16.55 0.48 11.09
C LYS A 77 -15.81 0.89 12.36
N LYS A 78 -16.55 1.34 13.38
CA LYS A 78 -16.00 1.66 14.70
C LYS A 78 -15.24 0.44 15.21
N ILE A 79 -13.92 0.51 15.15
CA ILE A 79 -13.05 -0.47 15.81
C ILE A 79 -13.17 -0.15 17.30
N PRO A 80 -13.49 -1.13 18.17
CA PRO A 80 -13.49 -0.89 19.60
C PRO A 80 -12.05 -0.57 20.02
N ILE A 81 -11.80 0.69 20.34
CA ILE A 81 -10.56 1.13 20.99
C ILE A 81 -10.56 0.44 22.35
N ILE A 82 -9.61 -0.48 22.58
CA ILE A 82 -9.38 -1.06 23.90
C ILE A 82 -8.83 0.06 24.79
N THR A 83 -9.74 0.77 25.47
CA THR A 83 -9.39 1.69 26.55
C THR A 83 -9.49 0.91 27.86
N SER A 84 -8.43 0.94 28.65
CA SER A 84 -8.36 0.36 29.99
C SER A 84 -9.50 0.86 30.89
N LYS A 85 -10.58 0.07 31.01
CA LYS A 85 -11.32 -0.19 32.26
C LYS A 85 -12.55 -1.04 31.96
N ASN A 86 -12.57 -2.23 32.56
CA ASN A 86 -13.71 -3.06 32.94
C ASN A 86 -14.80 -3.27 31.87
N VAL A 87 -14.97 -4.51 31.40
CA VAL A 87 -16.26 -5.23 31.40
C VAL A 87 -16.12 -6.57 30.67
N SER A 88 -16.90 -7.53 31.15
CA SER A 88 -16.85 -8.98 31.02
C SER A 88 -16.66 -9.57 29.63
N VAL A 89 -15.77 -10.56 29.61
CA VAL A 89 -15.66 -11.64 28.62
C VAL A 89 -17.01 -12.37 28.51
N THR A 90 -17.49 -12.56 27.28
CA THR A 90 -18.31 -13.71 26.91
C THR A 90 -17.86 -14.18 25.54
N LEU A 91 -17.10 -15.28 25.54
CA LEU A 91 -16.81 -16.06 24.35
C LEU A 91 -18.08 -16.81 23.95
N ASN A 92 -18.47 -16.71 22.68
CA ASN A 92 -19.24 -17.79 22.06
C ASN A 92 -18.96 -17.90 20.57
N SER A 93 -17.98 -18.76 20.30
CA SER A 93 -18.11 -20.00 19.51
C SER A 93 -18.94 -20.00 18.22
N ASN A 94 -18.28 -20.52 17.18
CA ASN A 94 -18.77 -21.22 15.99
C ASN A 94 -18.72 -20.38 14.69
N LYS A 95 -18.15 -20.89 13.60
CA LYS A 95 -17.59 -22.21 13.31
C LYS A 95 -16.71 -22.06 12.06
N ASP A 96 -15.51 -22.61 12.12
CA ASP A 96 -14.79 -23.05 10.94
C ASP A 96 -15.70 -23.95 10.10
N LYS A 97 -15.77 -23.66 8.81
CA LYS A 97 -16.07 -24.64 7.79
C LYS A 97 -15.00 -24.53 6.72
N GLU A 98 -13.93 -25.28 6.94
CA GLU A 98 -13.30 -26.04 5.87
C GLU A 98 -14.40 -26.87 5.18
N GLU A 99 -14.62 -26.65 3.89
CA GLU A 99 -15.13 -27.71 3.01
C GLU A 99 -14.14 -27.81 1.85
N VAL A 100 -13.45 -28.94 1.91
CA VAL A 100 -12.63 -29.60 0.91
C VAL A 100 -13.42 -29.70 -0.40
N ASN A 101 -12.88 -29.19 -1.51
CA ASN A 101 -13.28 -29.62 -2.85
C ASN A 101 -12.24 -30.61 -3.33
N GLU A 102 -12.62 -31.89 -3.28
CA GLU A 102 -11.97 -32.97 -4.00
C GLU A 102 -12.15 -32.76 -5.51
N GLY A 103 -11.06 -32.98 -6.26
CA GLY A 103 -11.02 -33.23 -7.69
C GLY A 103 -10.01 -34.34 -7.94
#